data_AF-A0A0U5FZM7-F1
#
_entry.id   AF-A0A0U5FZM7-F1
#
_cell.length_a   1.000
_cell.length_b   1.000
_cell.length_c   1.000
_cell.angle_alpha   90.00
_cell.angle_beta   90.00
_cell.angle_gamma   90.00
#
_symmetry.space_group_name_H-M   'P 1'
#
loop_
_entity.id
_entity.type
_entity.pdbx_description
1 polymer ?
#
loop_
_entity_poly.entity_id
_entity_poly.type
_entity_poly.pdbx_seq_one_letter_code
_entity_poly.pdbx_strand_id
1 'polypeptide(L)'
;MPTGGGKSMLFMLPAWAVPGGTTIVVVPLISLRQDMARRCRQLGVSCVAWDRQRPPDEAAIVLVTPESAVTSDFQSFINRLVIMRRLDRMVVDECYIIMNA
;
A
#
# COMPACT_ATOMS: atom_id res chain seq x y z
N MET A 1 -17.96 -11.87 3.74
CA MET A 1 -17.04 -12.87 4.34
C MET A 1 -16.48 -12.29 5.62
N PRO A 2 -16.38 -13.03 6.73
CA PRO A 2 -15.79 -12.49 7.95
C PRO A 2 -14.28 -12.33 7.73
N THR A 3 -13.78 -11.11 7.94
CA THR A 3 -12.37 -10.72 7.81
C THR A 3 -11.56 -11.36 8.93
N GLY A 4 -11.09 -12.59 8.70
CA GLY A 4 -10.21 -13.33 9.60
C GLY A 4 -8.88 -13.68 8.93
N GLY A 5 -7.79 -13.08 9.42
CA GLY A 5 -6.40 -13.56 9.39
C GLY A 5 -5.68 -13.75 8.04
N GLY A 6 -6.28 -14.44 7.06
CA GLY A 6 -5.58 -15.04 5.93
C GLY A 6 -5.39 -14.15 4.70
N LYS A 7 -6.31 -13.21 4.43
CA LYS A 7 -6.25 -12.37 3.21
C LYS A 7 -5.21 -11.25 3.32
N SER A 8 -5.07 -10.63 4.49
CA SER A 8 -4.04 -9.62 4.73
C SER A 8 -2.61 -10.17 4.60
N MET A 9 -2.39 -11.48 4.80
CA MET A 9 -1.07 -12.12 4.59
C MET A 9 -0.70 -12.24 3.10
N LEU A 10 -1.67 -12.25 2.19
CA LEU A 10 -1.42 -12.52 0.77
C LEU A 10 -0.64 -11.38 0.08
N PHE A 11 -0.69 -10.17 0.64
CA PHE A 11 -0.01 -8.99 0.09
C PHE A 11 1.30 -8.62 0.81
N MET A 12 1.52 -9.14 2.02
CA MET A 12 2.76 -8.93 2.75
C MET A 12 3.91 -9.82 2.22
N LEU A 13 3.59 -11.03 1.76
CA LEU A 13 4.56 -11.97 1.19
C LEU A 13 5.30 -11.41 -0.05
N PRO A 14 4.62 -10.81 -1.04
CA PRO A 14 5.28 -10.21 -2.19
C PRO A 14 6.18 -9.00 -1.85
N ALA A 15 5.78 -8.18 -0.87
CA ALA A 15 6.56 -7.01 -0.45
C ALA A 15 7.86 -7.38 0.28
N TRP A 16 7.93 -8.58 0.87
CA TRP A 16 9.16 -9.13 1.46
C TRP A 16 10.06 -9.80 0.40
N ALA A 17 9.49 -10.27 -0.71
CA ALA A 17 10.19 -11.09 -1.70
C ALA A 17 11.02 -10.30 -2.73
N VAL A 18 10.80 -8.98 -2.87
CA VAL A 18 11.51 -8.15 -3.88
C VAL A 18 12.25 -6.98 -3.22
N PRO A 19 13.57 -7.10 -2.99
CA PRO A 19 14.39 -6.01 -2.50
C PRO A 19 14.40 -4.82 -3.48
N GLY A 20 14.23 -3.60 -2.96
CA GLY A 20 14.38 -2.35 -3.73
C GLY A 20 13.12 -1.82 -4.41
N GLY A 21 12.04 -2.61 -4.43
CA GLY A 21 10.73 -2.22 -4.96
C GLY A 21 9.79 -1.64 -3.89
N THR A 22 8.89 -0.76 -4.31
CA THR A 22 7.78 -0.22 -3.52
C THR A 22 6.49 -0.90 -3.95
N THR A 23 5.80 -1.51 -2.98
CA THR A 23 4.45 -2.06 -3.12
C THR A 23 3.42 -1.02 -2.67
N ILE A 24 2.45 -0.75 -3.52
CA ILE A 24 1.31 0.12 -3.21
C ILE A 24 0.15 -0.73 -2.73
N VAL A 25 -0.47 -0.39 -1.61
CA VAL A 25 -1.69 -1.06 -1.12
C VAL A 25 -2.79 -0.03 -0.91
N VAL A 26 -3.85 -0.13 -1.71
CA VAL A 26 -5.09 0.64 -1.52
C VAL A 26 -5.94 -0.05 -0.46
N VAL A 27 -6.19 0.62 0.66
CA VAL A 27 -6.96 0.10 1.79
C VAL A 27 -8.11 1.06 2.15
N PRO A 28 -9.37 0.60 2.21
CA PRO A 28 -10.51 1.47 2.51
C PRO A 28 -10.67 1.80 4.00
N LEU A 29 -10.18 0.95 4.90
CA LEU A 29 -10.44 1.07 6.34
C LEU A 29 -9.17 1.49 7.10
N ILE A 30 -9.29 2.56 7.90
CA ILE A 30 -8.22 3.07 8.77
C ILE A 30 -7.82 2.03 9.83
N SER A 31 -8.75 1.19 10.30
CA SER A 31 -8.47 0.10 11.23
C SER A 31 -7.49 -0.93 10.63
N LEU A 32 -7.60 -1.23 9.34
CA LEU A 32 -6.64 -2.12 8.66
C LEU A 32 -5.25 -1.50 8.55
N ARG A 33 -5.14 -0.18 8.41
CA ARG A 33 -3.82 0.50 8.34
C ARG A 33 -3.00 0.27 9.59
N GLN A 34 -3.61 0.36 10.77
CA GLN A 34 -2.91 0.18 12.04
C GLN A 34 -2.42 -1.26 12.23
N ASP A 35 -3.25 -2.24 11.87
CA ASP A 35 -2.87 -3.64 11.94
C ASP A 35 -1.78 -4.00 10.92
N MET A 36 -1.87 -3.46 9.69
CA MET A 36 -0.82 -3.61 8.68
C MET A 36 0.50 -2.98 9.11
N ALA A 37 0.47 -1.75 9.63
CA ALA A 37 1.66 -1.08 10.14
C ALA A 37 2.29 -1.86 11.30
N ARG A 38 1.47 -2.41 12.21
CA ARG A 38 1.93 -3.24 13.32
C ARG A 38 2.64 -4.51 12.83
N ARG A 39 2.06 -5.21 11.85
CA ARG A 39 2.65 -6.43 11.26
C ARG A 39 3.92 -6.14 10.47
N CYS A 40 3.94 -5.08 9.67
CA CYS A 40 5.14 -4.67 8.94
C CYS A 40 6.29 -4.37 9.89
N ARG A 41 6.01 -3.69 11.01
CA ARG A 41 7.00 -3.45 12.07
C ARG A 41 7.53 -4.75 12.69
N GLN A 42 6.67 -5.74 12.95
CA GLN A 42 7.08 -7.06 13.45
C GLN A 42 7.99 -7.82 12.47
N LEU A 43 7.80 -7.59 11.16
CA LEU A 43 8.56 -8.22 10.09
C LEU A 43 9.80 -7.41 9.64
N GLY A 44 10.05 -6.23 10.25
CA GLY A 44 11.13 -5.33 9.83
C GLY A 44 10.92 -4.69 8.45
N VAL A 45 9.69 -4.66 7.95
CA VAL A 45 9.34 -4.09 6.64
C VAL A 45 8.95 -2.62 6.80
N SER A 46 9.57 -1.73 6.02
CA SER A 46 9.21 -0.31 5.98
C SER A 46 7.82 -0.13 5.38
N CYS A 47 6.87 0.34 6.19
CA CYS A 47 5.47 0.52 5.82
C CYS A 47 4.96 1.86 6.34
N VAL A 48 4.44 2.69 5.43
CA VAL A 48 3.99 4.05 5.74
C VAL A 48 2.69 4.35 5.02
N ALA A 49 1.88 5.24 5.61
CA ALA A 49 0.71 5.78 4.94
C ALA A 49 1.13 6.84 3.92
N TRP A 50 0.42 6.88 2.78
CA TRP A 50 0.57 7.95 1.80
C TRP A 50 0.28 9.31 2.44
N ASP A 51 1.23 10.23 2.29
CA ASP A 51 1.12 11.64 2.65
C ASP A 51 1.66 12.48 1.49
N ARG A 52 0.80 13.32 0.91
CA ARG A 52 1.16 14.21 -0.20
C ARG A 52 2.31 15.17 0.14
N GLN A 53 2.46 15.55 1.42
CA GLN A 53 3.49 16.48 1.86
C GLN A 53 4.85 15.79 2.06
N ARG A 54 4.85 14.47 2.23
CA ARG A 54 6.05 13.66 2.50
C ARG A 54 5.99 12.37 1.67
N PRO A 55 6.27 12.44 0.36
CA PRO A 55 6.22 11.28 -0.51
C PRO A 55 7.17 10.18 0.00
N PRO A 56 6.67 8.96 0.22
CA PRO A 56 7.44 7.87 0.80
C PRO A 56 8.27 7.14 -0.24
N ASP A 57 9.16 7.87 -0.93
CA ASP A 57 9.93 7.34 -2.08
C ASP A 57 10.79 6.12 -1.71
N GLU A 58 11.15 5.93 -0.43
CA GLU A 58 11.97 4.81 0.06
C GLU A 58 11.22 3.69 0.78
N ALA A 59 9.90 3.80 0.93
CA ALA A 59 9.14 2.78 1.63
C ALA A 59 9.00 1.50 0.79
N ALA A 60 9.10 0.35 1.46
CA ALA A 60 8.80 -0.94 0.83
C ALA A 60 7.28 -1.10 0.61
N ILE A 61 6.46 -0.56 1.52
CA ILE A 61 5.00 -0.58 1.43
C ILE A 61 4.44 0.83 1.65
N VAL A 62 3.56 1.25 0.76
CA VAL A 62 2.80 2.50 0.88
C VAL A 62 1.30 2.19 0.94
N LEU A 63 0.67 2.57 2.05
CA LEU A 63 -0.76 2.40 2.27
C LEU A 63 -1.51 3.66 1.81
N VAL A 64 -2.40 3.54 0.84
CA VAL A 64 -3.18 4.66 0.28
C VAL A 64 -4.68 4.40 0.46
N THR A 65 -5.49 5.44 0.66
CA THR A 65 -6.97 5.25 0.65
C THR A 65 -7.47 5.31 -0.80
N PRO A 66 -8.67 4.77 -1.10
CA PRO A 66 -9.27 4.94 -2.42
C PRO A 66 -9.38 6.41 -2.86
N GLU A 67 -9.74 7.31 -1.94
CA GLU A 67 -9.91 8.75 -2.25
C GLU A 67 -8.58 9.41 -2.58
N SER A 68 -7.51 9.02 -1.88
CA SER A 68 -6.16 9.52 -2.18
C SER A 68 -5.61 8.94 -3.48
N ALA A 69 -5.96 7.69 -3.81
CA ALA A 69 -5.44 6.97 -4.97
C ALA A 69 -5.89 7.57 -6.32
N VAL A 70 -6.98 8.32 -6.34
CA VAL A 70 -7.50 8.99 -7.55
C VAL A 70 -6.96 10.41 -7.72
N THR A 71 -6.16 10.92 -6.79
CA THR A 71 -5.62 12.30 -6.85
C THR A 71 -4.44 12.43 -7.82
N SER A 72 -4.26 13.62 -8.39
CA SER A 72 -3.11 13.95 -9.25
C SER A 72 -1.77 13.89 -8.51
N ASP A 73 -1.74 14.22 -7.21
CA ASP A 73 -0.55 14.12 -6.36
C ASP A 73 -0.09 12.66 -6.27
N PHE A 74 -1.03 11.74 -6.05
CA PHE A 74 -0.72 10.32 -6.01
C PHE A 74 -0.29 9.77 -7.37
N GLN A 75 -0.97 10.16 -8.46
CA GLN A 75 -0.56 9.79 -9.82
C GLN A 75 0.88 10.27 -10.13
N SER A 76 1.24 11.49 -9.69
CA SER A 76 2.58 12.03 -9.86
C SER A 76 3.64 11.22 -9.10
N PHE A 77 3.30 10.76 -7.90
CA PHE A 77 4.14 9.85 -7.12
C PHE A 77 4.31 8.49 -7.80
N ILE A 78 3.23 7.87 -8.29
CA ILE A 78 3.30 6.61 -9.04
C ILE A 78 4.15 6.76 -10.29
N ASN A 79 3.96 7.81 -11.08
CA ASN A 79 4.75 8.08 -12.27
C ASN A 79 6.24 8.21 -11.93
N ARG A 80 6.59 8.85 -10.81
CA ARG A 80 7.97 8.93 -10.32
C ARG A 80 8.53 7.54 -10.01
N LEU A 81 7.79 6.71 -9.27
CA LEU A 81 8.22 5.34 -8.97
C LEU A 81 8.43 4.49 -10.23
N VAL A 82 7.56 4.65 -11.24
CA VAL A 82 7.69 3.96 -12.54
C VAL A 82 8.95 4.40 -13.27
N ILE A 83 9.18 5.72 -13.40
CA ILE A 83 10.37 6.27 -14.07
C ILE A 83 11.66 5.78 -13.38
N MET A 84 11.66 5.71 -12.05
CA MET A 84 12.80 5.21 -11.27
C MET A 84 12.92 3.68 -11.28
N ARG A 85 12.01 2.94 -11.93
CA ARG A 85 11.92 1.47 -11.87
C ARG A 85 11.80 0.91 -10.45
N ARG A 86 11.07 1.64 -9.60
CA ARG A 86 10.85 1.30 -8.19
C ARG A 86 9.42 0.86 -7.88
N LEU A 87 8.46 1.06 -8.78
CA LEU A 87 7.12 0.48 -8.59
C LEU A 87 7.19 -1.03 -8.85
N ASP A 88 6.93 -1.85 -7.83
CA ASP A 88 6.95 -3.31 -7.95
C ASP A 88 5.56 -3.87 -8.27
N ARG A 89 4.54 -3.47 -7.48
CA ARG A 89 3.15 -3.90 -7.68
C ARG A 89 2.16 -2.97 -6.99
N MET A 90 0.92 -3.03 -7.44
CA MET A 90 -0.22 -2.37 -6.81
C MET A 90 -1.26 -3.40 -6.38
N VAL A 91 -1.67 -3.30 -5.13
CA VAL A 91 -2.66 -4.15 -4.47
C VAL A 91 -3.86 -3.30 -4.13
N VAL A 92 -5.06 -3.82 -4.36
CA VAL A 92 -6.31 -3.20 -3.93
C VAL A 92 -7.00 -4.18 -2.99
N ASP A 93 -7.19 -3.78 -1.74
CA ASP A 93 -7.93 -4.55 -0.75
C ASP A 93 -9.40 -4.16 -0.78
N GLU A 94 -10.29 -5.14 -0.56
CA GLU A 94 -11.75 -4.94 -0.53
C GLU A 94 -12.32 -4.19 -1.77
N CYS A 95 -11.86 -4.53 -2.99
CA CYS A 95 -12.24 -3.86 -4.24
C CYS A 95 -13.76 -3.68 -4.47
N TYR A 96 -14.60 -4.55 -3.90
CA TYR A 96 -16.06 -4.45 -4.05
C TYR A 96 -16.65 -3.20 -3.37
N ILE A 97 -15.96 -2.63 -2.37
CA ILE A 97 -16.37 -1.39 -1.72
C ILE A 97 -16.11 -0.20 -2.65
N ILE A 98 -15.02 -0.25 -3.42
CA ILE A 98 -14.60 0.81 -4.35
C ILE A 98 -15.50 0.84 -5.60
N MET A 99 -16.00 -0.31 -6.06
CA MET A 99 -16.86 -0.39 -7.25
C MET A 99 -18.30 0.09 -7.02
N ASN A 100 -18.71 0.28 -5.76
CA ASN A 100 -20.08 0.66 -5.38
C ASN A 100 -20.17 2.08 -4.79
N ALA A 101 -19.08 2.85 -4.81
CA ALA A 101 -19.01 4.25 -4.39
C ALA A 101 -18.96 5.16 -5.63
#